data_AF-A0A2N1RWJ9-F1
#
_entry.id   AF-A0A2N1RWJ9-F1
#
_cell.length_a   1.000
_cell.length_b   1.000
_cell.length_c   1.000
_cell.angle_alpha   90.00
_cell.angle_beta   90.00
_cell.angle_gamma   90.00
#
_symmetry.space_group_name_H-M   'P 1'
#
loop_
_entity.id
_entity.type
_entity.pdbx_description
1 polymer ?
#
loop_
_entity_poly.entity_id
_entity_poly.type
_entity_poly.pdbx_seq_one_letter_code
_entity_poly.pdbx_strand_id
1 'polypeptide(L)'
;MNSIIITLIGLTGGIFSGLLGIGGAVVMIPALIFIAGFNQLQAQGTTAGFNQLQAQGTTLFAMIPPIGILAAFEYYKAGHVEIKTAAFIAAGFIIGAWFGSKIAISINPVILKKVFGFLLLYISIKMILN
;
A
#
# COMPACT_ATOMS: atom_id res chain seq x y z
N MET A 1 -17.44 5.66 9.87
CA MET A 1 -16.34 6.06 8.95
C MET A 1 -16.95 6.92 7.86
N ASN A 2 -16.41 8.10 7.56
CA ASN A 2 -17.01 8.99 6.56
C ASN A 2 -16.67 8.50 5.13
N SER A 3 -17.68 8.04 4.38
CA SER A 3 -17.50 7.49 3.04
C SER A 3 -16.82 8.47 2.07
N ILE A 4 -17.07 9.77 2.22
CA ILE A 4 -16.44 10.81 1.39
C ILE A 4 -14.92 10.82 1.60
N ILE A 5 -14.47 10.72 2.85
CA ILE A 5 -13.04 10.69 3.19
C ILE A 5 -12.38 9.44 2.60
N ILE A 6 -13.02 8.28 2.69
CA ILE A 6 -12.49 7.02 2.14
C ILE A 6 -12.34 7.10 0.62
N THR A 7 -13.34 7.64 -0.07
CA THR A 7 -13.27 7.84 -1.53
C THR A 7 -12.14 8.80 -1.92
N LEU A 8 -11.94 9.89 -1.16
CA LEU A 8 -10.82 10.82 -1.39
C LEU A 8 -9.45 10.16 -1.16
N ILE A 9 -9.34 9.28 -0.16
CA ILE A 9 -8.11 8.49 0.07
C ILE A 9 -7.83 7.56 -1.12
N GLY A 10 -8.86 6.90 -1.65
CA GLY A 10 -8.74 6.07 -2.85
C GLY A 10 -8.34 6.88 -4.09
N LEU A 11 -8.93 8.05 -4.29
CA LEU A 11 -8.59 8.95 -5.41
C LEU A 11 -7.15 9.44 -5.34
N THR A 12 -6.73 9.96 -4.18
CA THR A 12 -5.35 10.41 -3.97
C THR A 12 -4.37 9.25 -4.13
N GLY A 13 -4.67 8.09 -3.55
CA GLY A 13 -3.89 6.86 -3.72
C GLY A 13 -3.73 6.45 -5.18
N GLY A 14 -4.81 6.48 -5.97
CA GLY A 14 -4.80 6.19 -7.40
C GLY A 14 -3.95 7.19 -8.21
N ILE A 15 -4.09 8.49 -7.94
CA ILE A 15 -3.27 9.53 -8.58
C ILE A 15 -1.79 9.30 -8.30
N PHE A 16 -1.39 9.12 -7.04
CA PHE A 16 0.01 8.86 -6.70
C PHE A 16 0.51 7.52 -7.23
N SER A 17 -0.34 6.50 -7.32
CA SER A 17 0.00 5.22 -7.95
C SER A 17 0.34 5.39 -9.42
N GLY A 18 -0.44 6.18 -10.17
CA GLY A 18 -0.18 6.46 -11.58
C GLY A 18 1.04 7.37 -11.78
N LEU A 19 1.21 8.41 -10.97
CA LEU A 19 2.31 9.38 -11.10
C LEU A 19 3.67 8.81 -10.69
N LEU A 20 3.72 8.02 -9.63
CA LEU A 20 4.99 7.58 -9.02
C LEU A 20 5.26 6.08 -9.21
N GLY A 21 4.28 5.29 -9.67
CA GLY A 21 4.43 3.84 -9.85
C GLY A 21 4.53 3.04 -8.54
N ILE A 22 4.38 3.67 -7.37
CA ILE A 22 4.53 3.04 -6.04
C ILE A 22 3.29 2.27 -5.56
N GLY A 23 2.25 2.16 -6.39
CA GLY A 23 0.99 1.49 -6.04
C GLY A 23 0.05 2.30 -5.13
N GLY A 24 0.39 3.50 -4.68
CA GLY A 24 -0.48 4.32 -3.82
C GLY A 24 -0.61 3.84 -2.37
N ALA A 25 -0.08 2.66 -2.02
CA ALA A 25 -0.12 2.12 -0.66
C ALA A 25 0.62 2.99 0.36
N VAL A 26 1.72 3.62 -0.06
CA VAL A 26 2.50 4.56 0.75
C VAL A 26 1.66 5.74 1.24
N VAL A 27 0.66 6.14 0.46
CA VAL A 27 -0.26 7.25 0.79
C VAL A 27 -1.51 6.73 1.51
N MET A 28 -2.12 5.65 1.00
CA MET A 28 -3.38 5.12 1.53
C MET A 28 -3.23 4.53 2.94
N ILE A 29 -2.15 3.80 3.23
CA ILE A 29 -1.98 3.14 4.55
C ILE A 29 -1.92 4.18 5.68
N PRO A 30 -1.05 5.22 5.64
CA PRO A 30 -1.08 6.27 6.66
C PRO A 30 -2.41 7.03 6.69
N ALA A 31 -3.01 7.34 5.55
CA ALA A 31 -4.27 8.07 5.49
C ALA A 31 -5.43 7.27 6.14
N LEU A 32 -5.50 5.96 5.92
CA LEU A 32 -6.48 5.10 6.60
C LEU A 32 -6.28 5.09 8.12
N ILE A 33 -5.02 4.98 8.57
CA ILE A 33 -4.65 4.96 9.98
C ILE A 33 -4.98 6.29 10.67
N PHE A 34 -4.46 7.40 10.13
CA PHE A 34 -4.47 8.69 10.81
C PHE A 34 -5.67 9.58 10.46
N ILE A 35 -6.28 9.42 9.29
CA ILE A 35 -7.35 10.31 8.78
C ILE A 35 -8.70 9.60 8.73
N ALA A 36 -8.78 8.38 8.19
CA ALA A 36 -10.04 7.64 8.09
C ALA A 36 -10.53 7.07 9.42
N GLY A 37 -9.76 7.23 10.49
CA GLY A 37 -10.14 6.78 11.82
C GLY A 37 -9.99 5.27 12.02
N PHE A 38 -9.09 4.60 11.29
CA PHE A 38 -8.69 3.25 11.70
C PHE A 38 -8.05 3.30 13.10
N ASN A 39 -7.44 4.42 13.50
CA ASN A 39 -7.08 4.67 14.91
C ASN A 39 -8.28 4.78 15.87
N GLN A 40 -9.50 5.07 15.42
CA GLN A 40 -10.67 5.26 16.31
C GLN A 40 -11.26 3.93 16.82
N LEU A 41 -11.00 2.81 16.13
CA LEU A 41 -11.32 1.45 16.61
C LEU A 41 -10.58 1.09 17.91
N GLN A 42 -9.54 1.86 18.25
CA GLN A 42 -8.82 1.81 19.51
C GLN A 42 -9.71 2.15 20.72
N ALA A 43 -10.76 2.96 20.53
CA ALA A 43 -11.73 3.30 21.58
C ALA A 43 -12.70 2.15 21.91
N GLN A 44 -12.80 1.13 21.05
CA GLN A 44 -13.60 -0.08 21.29
C GLN A 44 -12.77 -1.24 21.90
N GLY A 45 -11.59 -0.95 22.46
CA GLY A 45 -10.77 -1.94 23.18
C GLY A 45 -9.85 -2.78 22.28
N THR A 46 -9.67 -2.40 21.01
CA THR A 46 -8.73 -3.11 20.12
C THR A 46 -7.34 -2.47 20.14
N THR A 47 -6.32 -3.30 20.36
CA THR A 47 -4.90 -2.91 20.41
C THR A 47 -4.53 -2.10 19.17
N ALA A 48 -3.78 -1.01 19.34
CA ALA A 48 -3.30 -0.10 18.28
C ALA A 48 -2.64 -0.78 17.06
N GLY A 49 -2.33 -2.08 17.17
CA GLY A 49 -1.81 -2.89 16.10
C GLY A 49 -2.83 -3.45 15.09
N PHE A 50 -4.07 -3.76 15.46
CA PHE A 50 -5.05 -4.33 14.51
C PHE A 50 -5.28 -3.40 13.30
N ASN A 51 -5.15 -2.09 13.54
CA ASN A 51 -5.33 -1.02 12.56
C ASN A 51 -4.30 -1.05 11.42
N GLN A 52 -3.06 -1.49 11.70
CA GLN A 52 -1.99 -1.54 10.69
C GLN A 52 -2.23 -2.67 9.69
N LEU A 53 -2.52 -3.88 10.18
CA LEU A 53 -2.81 -5.04 9.33
C LEU A 53 -4.09 -4.83 8.52
N GLN A 54 -5.13 -4.25 9.15
CA GLN A 54 -6.37 -3.92 8.45
C GLN A 54 -6.14 -2.87 7.37
N ALA A 55 -5.40 -1.78 7.64
CA ALA A 55 -5.08 -0.78 6.64
C ALA A 55 -4.28 -1.36 5.46
N GLN A 56 -3.30 -2.23 5.74
CA GLN A 56 -2.52 -2.93 4.71
C GLN A 56 -3.40 -3.86 3.88
N GLY A 57 -4.22 -4.70 4.52
CA GLY A 57 -5.12 -5.63 3.84
C GLY A 57 -6.16 -4.92 2.98
N THR A 58 -6.83 -3.89 3.51
CA THR A 58 -7.80 -3.07 2.77
C THR A 58 -7.14 -2.37 1.58
N THR A 59 -5.94 -1.83 1.76
CA THR A 59 -5.19 -1.16 0.69
C THR A 59 -4.79 -2.14 -0.41
N LEU A 60 -4.24 -3.31 -0.04
CA LEU A 60 -3.89 -4.36 -1.00
C LEU A 60 -5.12 -4.81 -1.80
N PHE A 61 -6.25 -5.03 -1.13
CA PHE A 61 -7.49 -5.41 -1.79
C PHE A 61 -8.02 -4.30 -2.72
N ALA A 62 -7.92 -3.03 -2.33
CA ALA A 62 -8.35 -1.90 -3.15
C ALA A 62 -7.48 -1.69 -4.41
N MET A 63 -6.20 -2.08 -4.35
CA MET A 63 -5.24 -1.86 -5.44
C MET A 63 -5.26 -2.90 -6.55
N ILE A 64 -5.53 -4.17 -6.21
CA ILE A 64 -5.48 -5.30 -7.17
C ILE A 64 -6.52 -5.16 -8.29
N PRO A 65 -7.82 -4.86 -8.03
CA PRO A 65 -8.83 -4.92 -9.08
C PRO A 65 -8.82 -3.73 -10.08
N PRO A 66 -8.74 -2.44 -9.66
CA PRO A 66 -8.87 -1.32 -10.60
C PRO A 66 -7.58 -0.50 -10.85
N ILE A 67 -6.73 -0.27 -9.84
CA ILE A 67 -5.63 0.70 -9.96
C ILE A 67 -4.46 0.11 -10.75
N GLY A 68 -4.01 -1.10 -10.37
CA GLY A 68 -2.86 -1.73 -10.98
C GLY A 68 -3.06 -1.97 -12.48
N ILE A 69 -4.27 -2.39 -12.88
CA ILE A 69 -4.59 -2.71 -14.28
C ILE A 69 -4.67 -1.44 -15.12
N LEU A 70 -5.40 -0.41 -14.68
CA LEU A 70 -5.59 0.82 -15.48
C LEU A 70 -4.27 1.58 -15.66
N ALA A 71 -3.48 1.74 -14.60
CA ALA A 71 -2.18 2.40 -14.70
C ALA A 71 -1.21 1.61 -15.59
N ALA A 72 -1.08 0.29 -15.38
CA ALA A 72 -0.21 -0.55 -16.20
C ALA A 72 -0.63 -0.57 -17.67
N PHE A 73 -1.94 -0.53 -17.95
CA PHE A 73 -2.47 -0.49 -19.31
C PHE A 73 -2.07 0.80 -20.05
N GLU A 74 -2.14 1.95 -19.39
CA GLU A 74 -1.68 3.21 -20.00
C GLU A 74 -0.17 3.19 -20.27
N TYR A 75 0.64 2.68 -19.34
CA TYR A 75 2.08 2.52 -19.58
C TYR A 75 2.39 1.50 -20.70
N TYR A 76 1.59 0.43 -20.80
CA TYR A 76 1.72 -0.55 -21.87
C TYR A 76 1.39 0.06 -23.23
N LYS A 77 0.29 0.81 -23.33
CA LYS A 77 -0.08 1.56 -24.53
C LYS A 77 0.99 2.56 -24.95
N ALA A 78 1.62 3.21 -23.99
CA ALA A 78 2.72 4.15 -24.23
C ALA A 78 4.05 3.47 -24.60
N GLY A 79 4.11 2.13 -24.63
CA GLY A 79 5.33 1.38 -25.00
C GLY A 79 6.39 1.34 -23.90
N HIS A 80 6.03 1.65 -22.65
CA HIS A 80 6.96 1.72 -21.51
C HIS A 80 6.99 0.45 -20.65
N VAL A 81 6.41 -0.65 -21.13
CA VAL A 81 6.35 -1.92 -20.39
C VAL A 81 7.11 -3.00 -21.16
N GLU A 82 8.20 -3.49 -20.57
CA GLU A 82 8.89 -4.68 -21.04
C GLU A 82 8.22 -5.92 -20.43
N ILE A 83 7.42 -6.62 -21.25
CA ILE A 83 6.50 -7.66 -20.81
C ILE A 83 7.21 -8.87 -20.21
N LYS A 84 8.38 -9.24 -20.74
CA LYS A 84 9.11 -10.41 -20.25
C LYS A 84 9.59 -10.19 -18.81
N THR A 85 10.21 -9.05 -18.54
CA THR A 85 10.68 -8.64 -17.22
C THR A 85 9.49 -8.47 -16.27
N ALA A 86 8.42 -7.82 -16.73
CA ALA A 86 7.20 -7.67 -15.94
C ALA A 86 6.61 -9.03 -15.51
N ALA A 87 6.61 -10.03 -16.40
CA ALA A 87 6.10 -11.37 -16.10
C ALA A 87 6.95 -12.10 -15.04
N PHE A 88 8.28 -12.03 -15.11
CA PHE A 88 9.15 -12.62 -14.09
C PHE A 88 8.99 -11.91 -12.74
N ILE A 89 8.91 -10.58 -12.74
CA ILE A 89 8.65 -9.80 -11.53
C ILE A 89 7.28 -10.19 -10.95
N ALA A 90 6.24 -10.31 -11.77
CA ALA A 90 4.91 -10.68 -11.31
C ALA A 90 4.89 -12.08 -10.67
N ALA A 91 5.59 -13.06 -11.26
CA ALA A 91 5.69 -14.41 -10.70
C ALA A 91 6.39 -14.39 -9.32
N GLY A 92 7.52 -13.70 -9.21
CA GLY A 92 8.22 -13.53 -7.92
C GLY A 92 7.37 -12.76 -6.90
N PHE A 93 6.65 -11.73 -7.36
CA PHE A 93 5.77 -10.91 -6.54
C PHE A 93 4.62 -11.71 -5.92
N ILE A 94 4.00 -12.63 -6.68
CA ILE A 94 2.93 -13.50 -6.15
C ILE A 94 3.45 -14.34 -4.98
N ILE A 95 4.61 -14.98 -5.15
CA ILE A 95 5.23 -15.81 -4.12
C ILE A 95 5.63 -14.96 -2.90
N GLY A 96 6.31 -13.84 -3.15
CA GLY A 96 6.75 -12.92 -2.11
C GLY A 96 5.59 -12.30 -1.32
N ALA A 97 4.51 -11.92 -1.98
CA ALA A 97 3.31 -11.38 -1.33
C ALA A 97 2.59 -12.44 -0.48
N TRP A 98 2.53 -13.69 -0.95
CA TRP A 98 1.93 -14.78 -0.18
C TRP A 98 2.72 -15.10 1.10
N PHE A 99 4.04 -15.24 0.99
CA PHE A 99 4.88 -15.46 2.18
C PHE A 99 4.96 -14.22 3.08
N GLY A 100 5.13 -13.04 2.49
CA GLY A 100 5.20 -11.78 3.19
C GLY A 100 3.93 -11.47 3.98
N SER A 101 2.75 -11.74 3.43
CA SER A 101 1.48 -11.57 4.14
C SER A 101 1.35 -12.54 5.33
N LYS A 102 1.75 -13.80 5.18
CA LYS A 102 1.79 -14.76 6.30
C LYS A 102 2.70 -14.28 7.44
N ILE A 103 3.88 -13.78 7.10
CA ILE A 103 4.83 -13.23 8.08
C ILE A 103 4.25 -11.95 8.72
N ALA A 104 3.65 -11.06 7.93
CA ALA A 104 3.08 -9.82 8.44
C ALA A 104 1.98 -10.09 9.47
N ILE A 105 1.11 -11.07 9.22
CA ILE A 105 0.01 -11.45 10.13
C ILE A 105 0.54 -12.02 11.45
N SER A 106 1.71 -12.65 11.46
CA SER A 106 2.31 -13.21 12.69
C SER A 106 3.16 -12.22 13.48
N ILE A 107 3.49 -11.06 12.92
CA ILE A 107 4.28 -10.01 13.58
C ILE A 107 3.39 -9.08 14.41
N ASN A 108 3.89 -8.66 15.57
CA ASN A 108 3.22 -7.62 16.37
C ASN A 108 3.02 -6.37 15.49
N PRO A 109 1.79 -5.87 15.31
CA PRO A 109 1.58 -4.85 14.30
C PRO A 109 2.17 -3.47 14.68
N VAL A 110 2.49 -3.23 15.96
CA VAL A 110 3.27 -2.05 16.37
C VAL A 110 4.68 -2.11 15.80
N ILE A 111 5.29 -3.30 15.80
CA ILE A 111 6.60 -3.54 15.17
C ILE A 111 6.45 -3.36 13.66
N LEU A 112 5.42 -3.93 13.05
CA LEU A 112 5.16 -3.80 11.61
C LEU A 112 5.01 -2.33 11.17
N LYS A 113 4.28 -1.52 11.95
CA LYS A 113 4.13 -0.08 11.75
C LYS A 113 5.48 0.65 11.82
N LYS A 114 6.31 0.33 12.82
CA LYS A 114 7.66 0.91 12.96
C LYS A 114 8.55 0.54 11.78
N VAL A 115 8.60 -0.74 11.39
CA VAL A 115 9.38 -1.24 10.25
C VAL A 115 8.96 -0.52 8.97
N PHE A 116 7.65 -0.41 8.71
CA PHE A 116 7.13 0.34 7.56
C PHE A 116 7.57 1.81 7.58
N GLY A 117 7.47 2.48 8.73
CA GLY A 117 7.91 3.87 8.89
C GLY A 117 9.42 4.06 8.63
N PHE A 118 10.27 3.20 9.19
CA PHE A 118 11.72 3.27 8.95
C PHE A 118 12.09 2.96 7.49
N LEU A 119 11.40 2.01 6.85
CA LEU A 119 11.59 1.72 5.43
C LEU A 119 11.27 2.95 4.57
N LEU A 120 10.15 3.63 4.84
CA LEU A 120 9.79 4.86 4.14
C LEU A 120 10.85 5.95 4.35
N LEU A 121 11.28 6.17 5.58
CA LEU A 121 12.32 7.16 5.89
C LEU A 121 13.62 6.87 5.13
N TYR A 122 14.05 5.61 5.11
CA TYR A 122 15.24 5.18 4.37
C TYR A 122 15.11 5.44 2.87
N ILE A 123 13.99 5.06 2.26
CA ILE A 123 13.73 5.30 0.83
C ILE A 123 13.73 6.80 0.54
N SER A 124 13.06 7.61 1.36
CA SER A 124 13.03 9.06 1.22
C SER A 124 14.42 9.68 1.28
N ILE A 125 15.24 9.31 2.29
CA ILE A 125 16.61 9.80 2.41
C ILE A 125 17.43 9.42 1.17
N LYS A 126 17.33 8.16 0.73
CA LYS A 126 18.06 7.68 -0.44
C LYS A 126 17.68 8.45 -1.70
N MET A 127 16.39 8.69 -1.93
CA MET A 127 15.92 9.44 -3.11
C MET A 127 16.31 10.92 -3.11
N ILE A 128 16.51 11.53 -1.93
CA ILE A 128 16.89 12.94 -1.82
C ILE A 128 18.40 13.13 -2.01
N LEU A 129 19.20 12.19 -1.47
CA LEU A 129 20.66 12.32 -1.43
C LEU A 129 21.37 11.71 -2.63
N ASN A 130 20.67 10.95 -3.49
CA ASN A 130 21.26 10.18 -4.57
C ASN A 130 20.46 10.33 -5.87
#